data_AF-A0A328NA32-F1
#
_entry.id   AF-A0A328NA32-F1
#
_cell.length_a   1.000
_cell.length_b   1.000
_cell.length_c   1.000
_cell.angle_alpha   90.00
_cell.angle_beta   90.00
_cell.angle_gamma   90.00
#
_symmetry.space_group_name_H-M   'P 1'
#
loop_
_entity.id
_entity.type
_entity.pdbx_description
1 polymer ?
#
loop_
_entity_poly.entity_id
_entity_poly.type
_entity_poly.pdbx_seq_one_letter_code
_entity_poly.pdbx_strand_id
1 'polypeptide(L)'
;MFATTLIAVTMQPPQNPGPPYPPSFGQTPRPNWFRRATPAGRVAVILGSVTLSLLLLCCTGTAIVGALTGEPEPTKTGTAAEQPQQPILAAPGEPTEEAPAQEESPIAAPSSAPATAPSSAAAVPVVQVTTVTEQATIRYGERTVKDSSLAEGKRVVRTKGVNGVRTLTYEVTTTDGVRTNKKLVKSAVTKQPVTQVVAVGTKKPQSSKCDPNYSGCVPIASDVDCAGGSGNGPAYVSGPIRVIGDDIYDLDRDGDGIACD
;
A
#
# COMPACT_ATOMS: atom_id res chain seq x y z
N MET A 1 40.45 -2.95 -61.88
CA MET A 1 39.42 -2.05 -61.31
C MET A 1 38.25 -2.91 -60.91
N PHE A 2 37.85 -2.92 -59.64
CA PHE A 2 36.65 -3.61 -59.17
C PHE A 2 35.95 -2.71 -58.15
N ALA A 3 34.67 -2.41 -58.39
CA ALA A 3 33.86 -1.56 -57.52
C ALA A 3 32.98 -2.43 -56.62
N THR A 4 33.17 -2.33 -55.30
CA THR A 4 32.43 -3.13 -54.32
C THR A 4 31.17 -2.39 -53.90
N THR A 5 30.04 -2.69 -54.55
CA THR A 5 28.74 -2.07 -54.25
C THR A 5 28.18 -2.58 -52.92
N LEU A 6 28.23 -1.75 -51.88
CA LEU A 6 27.60 -2.02 -50.58
C LEU A 6 26.07 -1.75 -50.66
N ILE A 7 25.27 -2.81 -50.62
CA ILE A 7 23.81 -2.71 -50.52
C ILE A 7 23.44 -2.56 -49.04
N ALA A 8 23.01 -1.35 -48.65
CA ALA A 8 22.52 -1.07 -47.31
C ALA A 8 21.09 -1.61 -47.14
N VAL A 9 20.94 -2.81 -46.56
CA VAL A 9 19.64 -3.41 -46.25
C VAL A 9 19.07 -2.76 -44.98
N THR A 10 18.21 -1.75 -45.15
CA THR A 10 17.48 -1.13 -44.04
C THR A 10 16.38 -2.06 -43.52
N MET A 11 16.68 -2.83 -42.48
CA MET A 11 15.69 -3.67 -41.79
C MET A 11 14.69 -2.81 -40.99
N GLN A 12 13.65 -2.35 -41.69
CA GLN A 12 12.52 -1.67 -41.07
C GLN A 12 11.74 -2.67 -40.20
N PRO A 13 11.59 -2.45 -38.87
CA PRO A 13 10.84 -3.36 -38.02
C PRO A 13 9.34 -3.34 -38.39
N PRO A 14 8.62 -4.46 -38.24
CA PRO A 14 7.21 -4.54 -38.61
C PRO A 14 6.38 -3.59 -37.73
N GLN A 15 5.61 -2.73 -38.40
CA GLN A 15 4.60 -1.89 -37.76
C GLN A 15 3.51 -2.79 -37.17
N ASN A 16 3.52 -2.97 -35.85
CA ASN A 16 2.50 -3.77 -35.15
C ASN A 16 1.31 -2.85 -34.79
N PRO A 17 0.15 -2.95 -35.48
CA PRO A 17 -1.01 -2.16 -35.12
C PRO A 17 -1.51 -2.61 -33.74
N GLY A 18 -1.49 -1.69 -32.78
CA GLY A 18 -2.05 -1.94 -31.45
C GLY A 18 -3.52 -2.37 -31.53
N PRO A 19 -4.02 -3.16 -30.56
CA PRO A 19 -5.39 -3.64 -30.58
C PRO A 19 -6.38 -2.45 -30.63
N PRO A 20 -7.50 -2.57 -31.38
CA PRO A 20 -8.44 -1.47 -31.55
C PRO A 20 -8.99 -1.04 -30.20
N TYR A 21 -8.84 0.26 -29.88
CA TYR A 21 -9.42 0.85 -28.69
C TYR A 21 -10.95 0.67 -28.72
N PRO A 22 -11.59 0.22 -27.63
CA PRO A 22 -13.04 0.17 -27.56
C PRO A 22 -13.62 1.59 -27.64
N PRO A 23 -14.81 1.78 -28.24
CA PRO A 23 -15.44 3.08 -28.27
C PRO A 23 -15.68 3.59 -26.85
N SER A 24 -15.39 4.87 -26.61
CA SER A 24 -15.54 5.50 -25.30
C SER A 24 -17.03 5.72 -24.99
N PHE A 25 -17.69 4.68 -24.49
CA PHE A 25 -19.05 4.77 -23.95
C PHE A 25 -19.13 5.89 -22.91
N GLY A 26 -19.94 6.91 -23.19
CA GLY A 26 -20.10 8.07 -22.31
C GLY A 26 -20.54 7.62 -20.91
N GLN A 27 -19.89 8.18 -19.88
CA GLN A 27 -20.24 7.87 -18.49
C GLN A 27 -21.67 8.34 -18.22
N THR A 28 -22.61 7.40 -18.12
CA THR A 28 -23.97 7.73 -17.69
C THR A 28 -23.92 8.26 -16.26
N PRO A 29 -24.54 9.42 -15.97
CA PRO A 29 -24.46 10.01 -14.65
C PRO A 29 -25.11 9.07 -13.63
N ARG A 30 -24.32 8.64 -12.63
CA ARG A 30 -24.80 7.73 -11.59
C ARG A 30 -26.07 8.30 -10.94
N PRO A 31 -27.15 7.52 -10.78
CA PRO A 31 -28.40 8.04 -10.23
C PRO A 31 -28.22 8.41 -8.76
N ASN A 32 -28.10 9.72 -8.49
CA ASN A 32 -28.00 10.26 -7.15
C ASN A 32 -29.29 9.98 -6.35
N TRP A 33 -29.28 8.88 -5.59
CA TRP A 33 -30.42 8.39 -4.81
C TRP A 33 -31.04 9.44 -3.88
N PHE A 34 -30.22 10.36 -3.36
CA PHE A 34 -30.63 11.54 -2.59
C PHE A 34 -31.71 12.40 -3.28
N ARG A 35 -31.72 12.48 -4.62
CA ARG A 35 -32.75 13.23 -5.38
C ARG A 35 -34.08 12.47 -5.47
N ARG A 36 -34.09 11.15 -5.28
CA ARG A 36 -35.31 10.31 -5.22
C ARG A 36 -35.94 10.26 -3.82
N ALA A 37 -35.22 10.68 -2.77
CA ALA A 37 -35.78 10.82 -1.43
C ALA A 37 -36.83 11.95 -1.36
N THR A 38 -37.94 11.70 -0.66
CA THR A 38 -38.98 12.68 -0.32
C THR A 38 -38.41 13.80 0.58
N PRO A 39 -39.04 14.99 0.65
CA PRO A 39 -38.52 16.10 1.47
C PRO A 39 -38.29 15.69 2.94
N ALA A 40 -39.22 14.94 3.54
CA ALA A 40 -39.06 14.42 4.91
C ALA A 40 -37.82 13.52 5.07
N GLY A 41 -37.56 12.63 4.10
CA GLY A 41 -36.41 11.73 4.11
C GLY A 41 -35.06 12.46 4.02
N ARG A 42 -35.01 13.63 3.37
CA ARG A 42 -33.77 14.44 3.28
C ARG A 42 -33.41 15.10 4.62
N VAL A 43 -34.40 15.59 5.37
CA VAL A 43 -34.18 16.23 6.67
C VAL A 43 -33.63 15.22 7.69
N ALA A 44 -34.15 13.99 7.71
CA ALA A 44 -33.71 12.95 8.62
C ALA A 44 -32.20 12.62 8.52
N VAL A 45 -31.65 12.54 7.31
CA VAL A 45 -30.21 12.22 7.11
C VAL A 45 -29.30 13.38 7.54
N ILE A 46 -29.74 14.62 7.37
CA ILE A 46 -28.97 15.81 7.78
C ILE A 46 -28.94 15.91 9.32
N LEU A 47 -30.07 15.72 9.99
CA LEU A 47 -30.12 15.80 11.45
C LEU A 47 -29.36 14.64 12.12
N GLY A 48 -29.46 13.41 11.58
CA GLY A 48 -28.76 12.24 12.12
C GLY A 48 -27.23 12.25 11.97
N SER A 49 -26.69 13.00 11.01
CA SER A 49 -25.23 13.13 10.83
C SER A 49 -24.61 14.23 11.72
N VAL A 50 -25.34 15.32 12.00
CA VAL A 50 -24.91 16.36 12.95
C VAL A 50 -24.89 15.85 14.39
N THR A 51 -25.94 15.13 14.83
CA THR A 51 -26.01 14.61 16.21
C THR A 51 -24.94 13.57 16.53
N LEU A 52 -24.66 12.64 15.60
CA LEU A 52 -23.60 11.64 15.77
C LEU A 52 -22.20 12.28 15.84
N SER A 53 -21.97 13.33 15.06
CA SER A 53 -20.69 14.07 15.06
C SER A 53 -20.44 14.83 16.37
N LEU A 54 -21.49 15.43 16.94
CA LEU A 54 -21.40 16.15 18.21
C LEU A 54 -21.19 15.19 19.40
N LEU A 55 -21.76 13.99 19.36
CA LEU A 55 -21.63 13.01 20.44
C LEU A 55 -20.20 12.45 20.56
N LEU A 56 -19.50 12.22 19.45
CA LEU A 56 -18.10 11.74 19.47
C LEU A 56 -17.13 12.80 20.05
N LEU A 57 -17.42 14.09 19.90
CA LEU A 57 -16.52 15.17 20.33
C LEU A 57 -16.49 15.36 21.85
N CYS A 58 -17.49 14.88 22.59
CA CYS A 58 -17.55 14.97 24.06
C CYS A 58 -16.80 13.84 24.79
N CYS A 59 -16.35 12.79 24.11
CA CYS A 59 -15.81 11.58 24.76
C CYS A 59 -14.28 11.42 24.62
N THR A 60 -13.59 12.23 23.81
CA THR A 60 -12.12 12.28 23.77
C THR A 60 -11.63 13.32 24.78
N GLY A 61 -11.38 12.86 26.02
CA GLY A 61 -11.19 13.73 27.17
C GLY A 61 -9.94 14.62 27.17
N THR A 62 -10.05 15.76 27.88
CA THR A 62 -8.94 16.65 28.20
C THR A 62 -8.00 16.01 29.24
N ALA A 63 -6.77 15.70 28.84
CA ALA A 63 -5.66 15.43 29.77
C ALA A 63 -4.76 16.67 29.86
N ILE A 64 -4.30 17.00 31.07
CA ILE A 64 -3.77 18.33 31.42
C ILE A 64 -2.28 18.24 31.82
N VAL A 65 -1.45 19.08 31.19
CA VAL A 65 -0.10 19.55 31.57
C VAL A 65 1.01 18.50 31.83
N GLY A 66 2.20 18.80 31.29
CA GLY A 66 3.43 18.06 31.56
C GLY A 66 4.66 18.79 31.03
N ALA A 67 4.94 19.99 31.54
CA ALA A 67 6.12 20.76 31.14
C ALA A 67 7.34 20.34 31.97
N LEU A 68 8.39 19.84 31.30
CA LEU A 68 9.73 19.71 31.87
C LEU A 68 10.78 20.19 30.86
N THR A 69 11.64 21.10 31.33
CA THR A 69 12.79 21.64 30.59
C THR A 69 13.96 20.66 30.65
N GLY A 70 14.64 20.44 29.53
CA GLY A 70 15.90 19.70 29.47
C GLY A 70 16.55 19.82 28.09
N GLU A 71 17.64 20.55 28.00
CA GLU A 71 18.43 20.70 26.77
C GLU A 71 19.39 19.52 26.56
N PRO A 72 19.82 19.24 25.31
CA PRO A 72 20.58 18.03 24.99
C PRO A 72 22.10 18.25 25.02
N GLU A 73 22.84 17.26 25.55
CA GLU A 73 24.25 17.07 25.21
C GLU A 73 24.46 15.82 24.33
N PRO A 74 25.43 15.84 23.38
CA PRO A 74 25.72 14.71 22.50
C PRO A 74 26.79 13.78 23.08
N THR A 75 26.72 12.49 22.75
CA THR A 75 27.84 11.55 22.96
C THR A 75 28.12 10.79 21.67
N LYS A 76 29.39 10.80 21.21
CA LYS A 76 29.78 10.25 19.90
C LYS A 76 31.22 9.70 19.90
N THR A 77 31.35 8.45 20.36
CA THR A 77 32.53 7.56 20.26
C THR A 77 31.91 6.14 20.11
N GLY A 78 32.36 5.19 19.28
CA GLY A 78 33.71 4.83 18.85
C GLY A 78 34.36 3.91 19.91
N THR A 79 35.00 2.77 19.65
CA THR A 79 35.29 1.98 18.43
C THR A 79 35.63 0.53 18.85
N ALA A 80 35.65 -0.41 17.90
CA ALA A 80 35.77 -1.87 18.07
C ALA A 80 36.90 -2.47 18.94
N ALA A 81 36.59 -3.62 19.55
CA ALA A 81 37.42 -4.82 19.77
C ALA A 81 36.48 -5.95 20.24
N GLU A 82 36.77 -7.26 20.26
CA GLU A 82 37.54 -8.25 19.48
C GLU A 82 37.25 -9.61 20.23
N GLN A 83 37.46 -10.77 19.62
CA GLN A 83 37.13 -12.12 20.16
C GLN A 83 37.97 -12.57 21.41
N PRO A 84 37.71 -13.71 22.14
CA PRO A 84 37.10 -14.99 21.68
C PRO A 84 36.23 -15.90 22.65
N GLN A 85 35.60 -16.93 22.04
CA GLN A 85 35.33 -18.33 22.49
C GLN A 85 34.37 -18.74 23.66
N GLN A 86 33.24 -19.37 23.28
CA GLN A 86 32.71 -20.73 23.64
C GLN A 86 32.50 -21.19 25.12
N PRO A 87 31.67 -22.25 25.40
CA PRO A 87 30.32 -22.58 24.93
C PRO A 87 29.39 -22.98 26.13
N ILE A 88 28.61 -24.09 26.02
CA ILE A 88 27.69 -24.73 27.01
C ILE A 88 26.52 -23.88 27.56
N LEU A 89 25.36 -24.44 27.94
CA LEU A 89 24.92 -25.84 28.16
C LEU A 89 23.55 -26.10 27.50
N ALA A 90 23.15 -27.37 27.33
CA ALA A 90 21.90 -27.78 26.67
C ALA A 90 20.86 -28.36 27.64
N ALA A 91 19.58 -28.37 27.21
CA ALA A 91 18.50 -29.08 27.90
C ALA A 91 17.49 -29.65 26.87
N PRO A 92 17.48 -30.97 26.61
CA PRO A 92 16.43 -31.63 25.83
C PRO A 92 15.23 -32.01 26.71
N GLY A 93 14.06 -32.15 26.10
CA GLY A 93 12.88 -32.77 26.70
C GLY A 93 12.45 -33.97 25.88
N GLU A 94 12.75 -35.17 26.37
CA GLU A 94 12.23 -36.43 25.83
C GLU A 94 10.78 -36.66 26.28
N PRO A 95 10.05 -37.55 25.61
CA PRO A 95 9.69 -38.77 26.33
C PRO A 95 9.92 -40.05 25.51
N THR A 96 10.29 -41.12 26.22
CA THR A 96 10.61 -42.44 25.64
C THR A 96 9.45 -43.43 25.82
N GLU A 97 9.49 -44.41 24.92
CA GLU A 97 8.58 -45.49 24.55
C GLU A 97 8.04 -46.47 25.62
N GLU A 98 7.15 -47.32 25.11
CA GLU A 98 6.85 -48.72 25.49
C GLU A 98 5.74 -49.08 26.50
N ALA A 99 5.33 -50.35 26.43
CA ALA A 99 4.03 -50.90 26.84
C ALA A 99 4.13 -51.95 27.97
N PRO A 100 3.00 -52.53 28.42
CA PRO A 100 2.90 -54.00 28.42
C PRO A 100 1.48 -54.59 28.18
N ALA A 101 1.38 -55.92 28.17
CA ALA A 101 0.16 -56.76 28.24
C ALA A 101 0.45 -57.95 29.22
N GLN A 102 -0.39 -58.95 29.56
CA GLN A 102 -1.65 -59.55 29.03
C GLN A 102 -2.55 -59.96 30.26
N GLU A 103 -3.73 -60.59 30.20
CA GLU A 103 -4.56 -61.16 29.10
C GLU A 103 -6.05 -60.72 29.23
N GLU A 104 -7.10 -61.44 29.66
CA GLU A 104 -7.35 -62.84 30.10
C GLU A 104 -8.84 -63.23 29.89
N SER A 105 -9.29 -64.39 30.39
CA SER A 105 -10.60 -65.04 30.15
C SER A 105 -11.59 -64.92 31.35
N PRO A 106 -12.84 -65.47 31.33
CA PRO A 106 -13.46 -66.48 30.44
C PRO A 106 -14.75 -65.93 29.73
N ILE A 107 -15.75 -66.67 29.18
CA ILE A 107 -16.19 -68.08 29.29
C ILE A 107 -17.02 -68.56 28.06
N ALA A 108 -17.54 -69.80 28.13
CA ALA A 108 -18.40 -70.50 27.14
C ALA A 108 -19.83 -69.88 26.99
N ALA A 109 -20.72 -70.30 26.07
CA ALA A 109 -20.93 -71.60 25.41
C ALA A 109 -21.59 -71.49 24.01
N PRO A 110 -21.74 -72.58 23.21
CA PRO A 110 -21.77 -72.50 21.74
C PRO A 110 -23.16 -72.62 21.06
N SER A 111 -23.19 -72.31 19.75
CA SER A 111 -24.21 -72.81 18.81
C SER A 111 -23.61 -73.04 17.41
N SER A 112 -24.17 -73.99 16.66
CA SER A 112 -23.56 -74.66 15.50
C SER A 112 -24.03 -74.15 14.13
N ALA A 113 -23.13 -74.10 13.13
CA ALA A 113 -23.33 -74.62 11.77
C ALA A 113 -22.04 -74.52 10.91
N PRO A 114 -21.70 -75.53 10.07
CA PRO A 114 -20.57 -75.45 9.14
C PRO A 114 -21.01 -75.17 7.68
N ALA A 115 -20.43 -74.15 7.03
CA ALA A 115 -20.54 -73.98 5.58
C ALA A 115 -19.32 -73.22 4.98
N THR A 116 -18.72 -73.81 3.96
CA THR A 116 -17.89 -73.21 2.89
C THR A 116 -17.01 -71.99 3.20
N ALA A 117 -15.70 -72.18 3.07
CA ALA A 117 -14.78 -71.09 2.68
C ALA A 117 -15.23 -70.44 1.36
N PRO A 118 -14.92 -69.15 1.14
CA PRO A 118 -13.63 -68.86 0.52
C PRO A 118 -12.61 -68.28 1.50
N SER A 119 -11.35 -68.65 1.32
CA SER A 119 -10.22 -67.94 1.93
C SER A 119 -9.98 -66.63 1.18
N SER A 120 -10.88 -65.66 1.41
CA SER A 120 -10.63 -64.27 1.04
C SER A 120 -9.71 -63.70 2.12
N ALA A 121 -8.41 -63.77 1.89
CA ALA A 121 -7.43 -63.10 2.73
C ALA A 121 -7.68 -61.59 2.65
N ALA A 122 -8.30 -61.03 3.69
CA ALA A 122 -8.59 -59.60 3.76
C ALA A 122 -7.27 -58.82 3.63
N ALA A 123 -7.15 -58.02 2.57
CA ALA A 123 -5.94 -57.26 2.30
C ALA A 123 -5.68 -56.30 3.46
N VAL A 124 -4.48 -56.37 4.04
CA VAL A 124 -4.05 -55.45 5.11
C VAL A 124 -3.92 -54.06 4.48
N PRO A 125 -4.60 -53.03 5.02
CA PRO A 125 -4.63 -51.70 4.41
C PRO A 125 -3.23 -51.08 4.37
N VAL A 126 -2.82 -50.59 3.21
CA VAL A 126 -1.48 -50.06 2.98
C VAL A 126 -1.43 -48.61 3.44
N VAL A 127 -0.90 -48.40 4.64
CA VAL A 127 -0.66 -47.07 5.20
C VAL A 127 0.70 -46.54 4.75
N GLN A 128 0.73 -45.33 4.19
CA GLN A 128 1.93 -44.62 3.78
C GLN A 128 1.96 -43.21 4.38
N VAL A 129 3.12 -42.80 4.88
CA VAL A 129 3.38 -41.44 5.38
C VAL A 129 4.35 -40.76 4.43
N THR A 130 3.98 -39.59 3.91
CA THR A 130 4.76 -38.87 2.90
C THR A 130 4.94 -37.40 3.27
N THR A 131 6.10 -36.82 2.93
CA THR A 131 6.38 -35.40 3.16
C THR A 131 6.07 -34.60 1.89
N VAL A 132 5.20 -33.60 2.00
CA VAL A 132 4.76 -32.74 0.89
C VAL A 132 5.07 -31.27 1.21
N THR A 133 5.61 -30.52 0.25
CA THR A 133 5.86 -29.08 0.41
C THR A 133 4.90 -28.25 -0.43
N GLU A 134 4.28 -27.25 0.19
CA GLU A 134 3.39 -26.27 -0.45
C GLU A 134 3.94 -24.85 -0.24
N GLN A 135 3.64 -23.93 -1.17
CA GLN A 135 4.05 -22.52 -1.07
C GLN A 135 2.84 -21.64 -0.78
N ALA A 136 2.94 -20.81 0.27
CA ALA A 136 1.94 -19.82 0.65
C ALA A 136 2.50 -18.40 0.46
N THR A 137 1.73 -17.54 -0.21
CA THR A 137 2.12 -16.15 -0.51
C THR A 137 2.03 -15.26 0.73
N ILE A 138 3.12 -14.58 1.06
CA ILE A 138 3.15 -13.51 2.07
C ILE A 138 2.93 -12.18 1.34
N ARG A 139 1.82 -11.49 1.59
CA ARG A 139 1.57 -10.18 0.96
C ARG A 139 2.56 -9.13 1.48
N TYR A 140 2.96 -8.19 0.62
CA TYR A 140 3.69 -7.01 1.07
C TYR A 140 2.80 -6.04 1.86
N GLY A 141 3.41 -5.29 2.78
CA GLY A 141 2.79 -4.12 3.40
C GLY A 141 3.05 -2.83 2.60
N GLU A 142 2.27 -1.78 2.84
CA GLU A 142 2.51 -0.43 2.30
C GLU A 142 2.99 0.52 3.40
N ARG A 143 4.01 1.34 3.09
CA ARG A 143 4.49 2.45 3.93
C ARG A 143 4.38 3.76 3.15
N THR A 144 3.71 4.74 3.73
CA THR A 144 3.65 6.10 3.19
C THR A 144 4.80 6.95 3.75
N VAL A 145 5.39 7.80 2.91
CA VAL A 145 6.44 8.77 3.25
C VAL A 145 6.04 10.15 2.71
N LYS A 146 6.24 11.22 3.48
CA LYS A 146 5.99 12.60 3.03
C LYS A 146 7.14 13.08 2.14
N ASP A 147 6.82 13.79 1.06
CA ASP A 147 7.79 14.20 0.04
C ASP A 147 7.57 15.67 -0.38
N SER A 148 8.49 16.55 0.00
CA SER A 148 8.44 17.99 -0.31
C SER A 148 8.91 18.35 -1.73
N SER A 149 9.35 17.37 -2.53
CA SER A 149 9.59 17.57 -3.98
C SER A 149 8.31 17.43 -4.81
N LEU A 150 7.35 16.63 -4.31
CA LEU A 150 6.09 16.35 -4.99
C LEU A 150 4.97 17.31 -4.56
N ALA A 151 4.21 17.81 -5.53
CA ALA A 151 3.02 18.63 -5.31
C ALA A 151 2.03 17.99 -4.33
N GLU A 152 1.40 18.81 -3.48
CA GLU A 152 0.52 18.35 -2.40
C GLU A 152 -0.57 17.38 -2.92
N GLY A 153 -0.72 16.24 -2.23
CA GLY A 153 -1.65 15.17 -2.62
C GLY A 153 -1.17 14.23 -3.74
N LYS A 154 -0.12 14.56 -4.51
CA LYS A 154 0.41 13.67 -5.56
C LYS A 154 1.04 12.42 -4.93
N ARG A 155 0.56 11.22 -5.30
CA ARG A 155 1.15 9.94 -4.88
C ARG A 155 2.12 9.40 -5.94
N VAL A 156 3.28 8.88 -5.52
CA VAL A 156 4.27 8.22 -6.39
C VAL A 156 4.85 7.00 -5.66
N VAL A 157 4.83 5.82 -6.30
CA VAL A 157 5.52 4.63 -5.76
C VAL A 157 7.02 4.83 -5.93
N ARG A 158 7.77 4.88 -4.81
CA ARG A 158 9.24 4.96 -4.78
C ARG A 158 9.88 3.56 -4.75
N THR A 159 9.25 2.62 -4.05
CA THR A 159 9.64 1.20 -4.02
C THR A 159 8.41 0.35 -4.28
N LYS A 160 8.42 -0.49 -5.32
CA LYS A 160 7.32 -1.39 -5.64
C LYS A 160 7.26 -2.55 -4.64
N GLY A 161 6.08 -2.86 -4.13
CA GLY A 161 5.89 -4.01 -3.25
C GLY A 161 6.11 -5.35 -3.96
N VAL A 162 6.72 -6.31 -3.26
CA VAL A 162 6.94 -7.68 -3.76
C VAL A 162 6.50 -8.68 -2.70
N ASN A 163 5.67 -9.65 -3.08
CA ASN A 163 5.21 -10.69 -2.16
C ASN A 163 6.35 -11.63 -1.76
N GLY A 164 6.38 -11.99 -0.48
CA GLY A 164 7.24 -13.05 0.04
C GLY A 164 6.62 -14.44 -0.13
N VAL A 165 7.37 -15.46 0.27
CA VAL A 165 6.96 -16.88 0.21
C VAL A 165 7.20 -17.53 1.57
N ARG A 166 6.19 -18.22 2.07
CA ARG A 166 6.28 -19.17 3.18
C ARG A 166 6.20 -20.58 2.60
N THR A 167 7.22 -21.39 2.82
CA THR A 167 7.16 -22.83 2.54
C THR A 167 6.53 -23.55 3.72
N LEU A 168 5.51 -24.34 3.45
CA LEU A 168 4.78 -25.16 4.40
C LEU A 168 5.11 -26.64 4.09
N THR A 169 5.69 -27.34 5.05
CA THR A 169 5.96 -28.77 4.95
C THR A 169 4.91 -29.52 5.73
N TYR A 170 4.20 -30.41 5.04
CA TYR A 170 3.17 -31.27 5.58
C TYR A 170 3.61 -32.71 5.59
N GLU A 171 3.21 -33.43 6.63
CA GLU A 171 3.18 -34.87 6.69
C GLU A 171 1.76 -35.31 6.26
N VAL A 172 1.69 -36.17 5.23
CA VAL A 172 0.44 -36.62 4.62
C VAL A 172 0.35 -38.14 4.78
N THR A 173 -0.58 -38.59 5.61
CA THR A 173 -0.92 -40.01 5.76
C THR A 173 -1.93 -40.40 4.69
N THR A 174 -1.67 -41.53 4.06
CA THR A 174 -2.47 -42.10 2.97
C THR A 174 -2.75 -43.56 3.31
N THR A 175 -3.98 -44.01 3.16
CA THR A 175 -4.40 -45.40 3.38
C THR A 175 -5.03 -45.89 2.09
N ASP A 176 -4.48 -46.96 1.50
CA ASP A 176 -4.95 -47.55 0.23
C ASP A 176 -5.05 -46.52 -0.92
N GLY A 177 -4.09 -45.59 -0.97
CA GLY A 177 -4.03 -44.50 -1.94
C GLY A 177 -4.91 -43.28 -1.62
N VAL A 178 -5.80 -43.36 -0.64
CA VAL A 178 -6.68 -42.26 -0.20
C VAL A 178 -6.05 -41.48 0.95
N ARG A 179 -5.99 -40.15 0.86
CA ARG A 179 -5.43 -39.30 1.94
C ARG A 179 -6.33 -39.33 3.18
N THR A 180 -5.79 -39.79 4.30
CA THR A 180 -6.49 -39.91 5.59
C THR A 180 -6.06 -38.86 6.61
N ASN A 181 -4.86 -38.26 6.49
CA ASN A 181 -4.42 -37.17 7.35
C ASN A 181 -3.49 -36.18 6.60
N LYS A 182 -3.46 -34.92 7.04
CA LYS A 182 -2.50 -33.88 6.59
C LYS A 182 -2.14 -32.98 7.77
N LYS A 183 -0.95 -33.18 8.35
CA LYS A 183 -0.42 -32.46 9.52
C LYS A 183 0.66 -31.47 9.08
N LEU A 184 0.59 -30.22 9.53
CA LEU A 184 1.67 -29.24 9.28
C LEU A 184 2.84 -29.55 10.23
N VAL A 185 4.03 -29.83 9.69
CA VAL A 185 5.24 -30.18 10.47
C VAL A 185 6.35 -29.13 10.37
N LYS A 186 6.35 -28.27 9.35
CA LYS A 186 7.26 -27.11 9.27
C LYS A 186 6.59 -25.92 8.59
N SER A 187 6.87 -24.72 9.06
CA SER A 187 6.47 -23.46 8.41
C SER A 187 7.67 -22.51 8.45
N ALA A 188 8.23 -22.17 7.28
CA ALA A 188 9.41 -21.30 7.18
C ALA A 188 9.19 -20.20 6.12
N VAL A 189 9.62 -18.97 6.41
CA VAL A 189 9.67 -17.90 5.41
C VAL A 189 10.91 -18.10 4.55
N THR A 190 10.72 -18.49 3.28
CA THR A 190 11.79 -18.78 2.32
C THR A 190 12.10 -17.60 1.40
N LYS A 191 11.18 -16.63 1.28
CA LYS A 191 11.43 -15.30 0.69
C LYS A 191 10.72 -14.24 1.52
N GLN A 192 11.43 -13.22 1.99
CA GLN A 192 10.80 -12.09 2.69
C GLN A 192 10.01 -11.20 1.72
N PRO A 193 8.86 -10.64 2.12
CA PRO A 193 8.17 -9.62 1.33
C PRO A 193 8.95 -8.30 1.32
N VAL A 194 8.90 -7.57 0.21
CA VAL A 194 9.44 -6.21 0.09
C VAL A 194 8.28 -5.23 0.25
N THR A 195 8.35 -4.38 1.28
CA THR A 195 7.36 -3.32 1.57
C THR A 195 7.25 -2.32 0.43
N GLN A 196 6.03 -2.04 -0.03
CA GLN A 196 5.75 -0.96 -0.97
C GLN A 196 5.96 0.40 -0.28
N VAL A 197 6.74 1.29 -0.88
CA VAL A 197 6.94 2.65 -0.38
C VAL A 197 6.28 3.64 -1.33
N VAL A 198 5.29 4.38 -0.81
CA VAL A 198 4.59 5.43 -1.56
C VAL A 198 4.96 6.79 -0.99
N ALA A 199 5.60 7.62 -1.80
CA ALA A 199 5.76 9.03 -1.53
C ALA A 199 4.41 9.74 -1.73
N VAL A 200 4.01 10.56 -0.77
CA VAL A 200 2.85 11.45 -0.84
C VAL A 200 3.37 12.88 -0.76
N GLY A 201 3.05 13.66 -1.79
CA GLY A 201 3.52 15.02 -1.92
C GLY A 201 2.98 15.95 -0.84
N THR A 202 3.85 16.82 -0.35
CA THR A 202 3.55 17.89 0.62
C THR A 202 4.07 19.24 0.16
N LYS A 203 4.50 19.38 -1.10
CA LYS A 203 4.84 20.68 -1.68
C LYS A 203 3.53 21.43 -1.97
N LYS A 204 3.15 22.30 -1.06
CA LYS A 204 2.06 23.26 -1.30
C LYS A 204 2.33 24.01 -2.61
N PRO A 205 1.30 24.38 -3.39
CA PRO A 205 1.49 25.45 -4.37
C PRO A 205 2.07 26.67 -3.65
N GLN A 206 2.94 27.41 -4.32
CA GLN A 206 3.12 28.80 -3.90
C GLN A 206 1.76 29.47 -4.14
N SER A 207 1.08 29.89 -3.07
CA SER A 207 0.03 30.90 -3.20
C SER A 207 0.65 32.04 -4.00
N SER A 208 0.04 32.39 -5.13
CA SER A 208 0.62 33.36 -6.05
C SER A 208 0.90 34.65 -5.28
N LYS A 209 2.17 35.05 -5.21
CA LYS A 209 2.59 36.37 -4.67
C LYS A 209 2.30 37.49 -5.68
N CYS A 210 1.34 37.22 -6.55
CA CYS A 210 1.02 37.84 -7.81
C CYS A 210 -0.50 37.95 -7.78
N ASP A 211 -1.05 39.15 -7.91
CA ASP A 211 -2.49 39.35 -7.93
C ASP A 211 -3.10 38.76 -9.22
N PRO A 212 -4.20 37.99 -9.14
CA PRO A 212 -4.77 37.29 -10.30
C PRO A 212 -5.46 38.21 -11.31
N ASN A 213 -5.65 39.51 -11.02
CA ASN A 213 -6.24 40.45 -11.96
C ASN A 213 -5.28 40.89 -13.08
N TYR A 214 -4.02 40.44 -13.09
CA TYR A 214 -3.00 40.88 -14.04
C TYR A 214 -2.23 39.71 -14.66
N SER A 215 -1.67 39.89 -15.86
CA SER A 215 -0.94 38.84 -16.58
C SER A 215 0.50 38.62 -16.11
N GLY A 216 1.06 39.57 -15.36
CA GLY A 216 2.39 39.52 -14.77
C GLY A 216 2.37 39.10 -13.30
N CYS A 217 3.50 39.24 -12.59
CA CYS A 217 3.51 39.12 -11.14
C CYS A 217 3.44 40.50 -10.47
N VAL A 218 2.23 41.08 -10.43
CA VAL A 218 1.92 42.29 -9.65
C VAL A 218 1.89 41.91 -8.16
N PRO A 219 2.78 42.40 -7.29
CA PRO A 219 2.85 41.96 -5.89
C PRO A 219 1.55 42.22 -5.13
N ILE A 220 1.06 41.23 -4.37
CA ILE A 220 -0.12 41.45 -3.50
C ILE A 220 0.31 42.33 -2.32
N ALA A 221 -0.04 43.61 -2.39
CA ALA A 221 0.24 44.64 -1.40
C ALA A 221 -1.01 45.50 -1.12
N SER A 222 -0.90 46.50 -0.23
CA SER A 222 -1.96 47.49 0.00
C SER A 222 -2.09 48.52 -1.13
N ASP A 223 -1.02 48.65 -1.92
CA ASP A 223 -0.78 49.67 -2.94
C ASP A 223 0.43 49.19 -3.76
N VAL A 224 0.41 49.40 -5.07
CA VAL A 224 1.45 48.97 -6.02
C VAL A 224 1.61 50.03 -7.09
N ASP A 225 2.84 50.42 -7.38
CA ASP A 225 3.16 51.47 -8.35
C ASP A 225 3.85 50.94 -9.62
N CYS A 226 3.76 51.69 -10.71
CA CYS A 226 4.59 51.48 -11.89
C CYS A 226 6.07 51.83 -11.60
N ALA A 227 6.96 50.87 -11.83
CA ALA A 227 8.39 51.03 -11.57
C ALA A 227 9.02 52.09 -12.49
N GLY A 228 9.46 53.21 -11.89
CA GLY A 228 9.98 54.38 -12.62
C GLY A 228 9.01 55.57 -12.67
N GLY A 229 7.75 55.38 -12.26
CA GLY A 229 6.79 56.46 -12.04
C GLY A 229 7.07 57.26 -10.75
N SER A 230 6.25 58.29 -10.50
CA SER A 230 6.31 59.13 -9.28
C SER A 230 5.61 58.50 -8.08
N GLY A 231 5.67 57.17 -7.96
CA GLY A 231 4.97 56.38 -6.96
C GLY A 231 5.46 56.61 -5.53
N ASN A 232 4.65 56.18 -4.57
CA ASN A 232 5.00 56.20 -3.14
C ASN A 232 4.57 54.92 -2.39
N GLY A 233 4.10 53.89 -3.10
CA GLY A 233 3.61 52.65 -2.55
C GLY A 233 4.72 51.74 -1.99
N PRO A 234 4.34 50.71 -1.22
CA PRO A 234 5.26 49.73 -0.64
C PRO A 234 5.79 48.69 -1.63
N ALA A 235 5.23 48.64 -2.85
CA ALA A 235 5.59 47.68 -3.90
C ALA A 235 5.57 48.37 -5.27
N TYR A 236 6.40 47.88 -6.19
CA TYR A 236 6.50 48.39 -7.55
C TYR A 236 6.50 47.22 -8.54
N VAL A 237 5.96 47.43 -9.74
CA VAL A 237 5.97 46.45 -10.82
C VAL A 237 6.42 47.10 -12.14
N SER A 238 7.20 46.38 -12.94
CA SER A 238 7.63 46.84 -14.26
C SER A 238 6.67 46.31 -15.33
N GLY A 239 6.05 47.20 -16.09
CA GLY A 239 5.21 46.84 -17.23
C GLY A 239 5.98 46.71 -18.56
N PRO A 240 5.27 46.65 -19.69
CA PRO A 240 3.81 46.61 -19.78
C PRO A 240 3.23 45.27 -19.27
N ILE A 241 2.14 45.32 -18.50
CA ILE A 241 1.43 44.16 -17.96
C ILE A 241 -0.03 44.24 -18.37
N ARG A 242 -0.59 43.16 -18.94
CA ARG A 242 -2.00 43.18 -19.33
C ARG A 242 -2.91 43.02 -18.11
N VAL A 243 -3.93 43.87 -17.98
CA VAL A 243 -5.04 43.65 -17.05
C VAL A 243 -5.89 42.47 -17.55
N ILE A 244 -6.38 41.66 -16.62
CA ILE A 244 -7.20 40.44 -16.85
C ILE A 244 -8.55 40.55 -16.13
N GLY A 245 -8.55 41.11 -14.91
CA GLY A 245 -9.73 41.32 -14.09
C GLY A 245 -9.98 42.81 -13.81
N ASP A 246 -10.16 43.15 -12.54
CA ASP A 246 -10.32 44.53 -12.09
C ASP A 246 -8.94 45.16 -11.82
N ASP A 247 -8.68 46.39 -12.30
CA ASP A 247 -7.46 47.14 -11.99
C ASP A 247 -7.52 47.74 -10.58
N ILE A 248 -7.30 46.88 -9.57
CA ILE A 248 -7.40 47.24 -8.15
C ILE A 248 -6.28 48.18 -7.64
N TYR A 249 -5.33 48.55 -8.49
CA TYR A 249 -4.16 49.37 -8.15
C TYR A 249 -4.03 50.63 -9.04
N ASP A 250 -5.03 50.96 -9.87
CA ASP A 250 -5.04 52.12 -10.80
C ASP A 250 -3.77 52.22 -11.68
N LEU A 251 -3.26 51.06 -12.15
CA LEU A 251 -2.03 50.92 -12.96
C LEU A 251 -2.29 51.12 -14.47
N ASP A 252 -3.53 50.89 -14.93
CA ASP A 252 -4.04 51.08 -16.30
C ASP A 252 -4.85 52.38 -16.31
N ARG A 253 -4.13 53.51 -16.34
CA ARG A 253 -4.70 54.83 -16.04
C ARG A 253 -5.50 55.46 -17.19
N ASP A 254 -5.31 55.00 -18.42
CA ASP A 254 -6.12 55.44 -19.57
C ASP A 254 -7.20 54.43 -19.99
N GLY A 255 -7.12 53.17 -19.53
CA GLY A 255 -8.15 52.15 -19.65
C GLY A 255 -8.07 51.32 -20.92
N ASP A 256 -6.88 51.18 -21.53
CA ASP A 256 -6.66 50.41 -22.76
C ASP A 256 -6.56 48.88 -22.51
N GLY A 257 -6.28 48.47 -21.27
CA GLY A 257 -6.06 47.08 -20.87
C GLY A 257 -4.59 46.76 -20.55
N ILE A 258 -3.68 47.72 -20.60
CA ILE A 258 -2.25 47.60 -20.30
C ILE A 258 -1.87 48.51 -19.13
N ALA A 259 -1.42 47.87 -18.04
CA ALA A 259 -0.84 48.52 -16.89
C ALA A 259 0.66 48.83 -17.12
N CYS A 260 1.07 50.04 -16.75
CA CYS A 260 2.47 50.51 -16.74
C CYS A 260 3.22 50.41 -18.09
N ASP A 261 2.65 51.00 -19.14
CA ASP A 261 3.25 51.16 -20.48
C ASP A 261 4.32 52.26 -20.60
#